data_AF-A0A0G0V419-F1
#
_entry.id   AF-A0A0G0V419-F1
#
_cell.length_a   1.000
_cell.length_b   1.000
_cell.length_c   1.000
_cell.angle_alpha   90.00
_cell.angle_beta   90.00
_cell.angle_gamma   90.00
#
_symmetry.space_group_name_H-M   'P 1'
#
loop_
_entity.id
_entity.type
_entity.pdbx_description
1 polymer ?
#
loop_
_entity_poly.entity_id
_entity_poly.type
_entity_poly.pdbx_seq_one_letter_code
_entity_poly.pdbx_strand_id
1 'polypeptide(L)'
;MDGVAERLLRIDWDFSDVNGSNGIHGVHPYPAKFIPDIPANLIDNLPIPKGTAIFDPFCGSGVTLVEAQRRGIPSIGIDLNPIACLISKVKTSNLPDNYMEIVNSCILHAQTNKEFTIPKIPNLDHWYKKPIQKSIAPLLHEIRRYKDPKLRDFLMLGLSSILVRISNQESNTRYAAVNNTVQGIDVYNYFQAACRNIALKVPKTETKLAYVNILNQDILETRADQIKYPIGALITSPPYPNAYEYWLYHKYRMWWLGYDPLEVKKKEIGARAHFFKKNPHTKNSFSEQMRGMFGLVHKILIPKGYACFVIGRSIIKGEKIDNGKIIIDTAREYGLKHILTISRNINHKRKSFNLSHAKINKEEIVILQKG
;
A
#
# COMPACT_ATOMS: atom_id res chain seq x y z
N MET A 1 -24.11 -5.83 -25.66
CA MET A 1 -23.64 -4.88 -24.62
C MET A 1 -23.64 -5.65 -23.32
N ASP A 2 -22.45 -5.84 -22.77
CA ASP A 2 -22.09 -6.98 -21.94
C ASP A 2 -22.68 -6.88 -20.53
N GLY A 3 -23.31 -7.96 -20.05
CA GLY A 3 -23.92 -8.10 -18.72
C GLY A 3 -22.96 -8.01 -17.52
N VAL A 4 -21.82 -7.34 -17.67
CA VAL A 4 -20.89 -7.00 -16.58
C VAL A 4 -21.59 -6.15 -15.54
N ALA A 5 -22.29 -5.09 -15.94
CA ALA A 5 -23.01 -4.22 -15.00
C ALA A 5 -24.03 -5.02 -14.18
N GLU A 6 -24.80 -5.88 -14.83
CA GLU A 6 -25.79 -6.76 -14.20
C GLU A 6 -25.14 -7.75 -13.22
N ARG A 7 -24.00 -8.35 -13.56
CA ARG A 7 -23.25 -9.23 -12.65
C ARG A 7 -22.74 -8.48 -11.43
N LEU A 8 -22.13 -7.31 -11.61
CA LEU A 8 -21.56 -6.53 -10.51
C LEU A 8 -22.64 -5.98 -9.58
N LEU A 9 -23.83 -5.64 -10.10
CA LEU A 9 -24.97 -5.18 -9.29
C LEU A 9 -25.59 -6.27 -8.40
N ARG A 10 -25.31 -7.56 -8.66
CA ARG A 10 -25.78 -8.68 -7.83
C ARG A 10 -24.91 -8.93 -6.59
N ILE A 11 -23.76 -8.27 -6.48
CA ILE A 11 -22.81 -8.44 -5.39
C ILE A 11 -23.17 -7.47 -4.27
N ASP A 12 -23.20 -7.95 -3.02
CA ASP A 12 -23.21 -7.05 -1.87
C ASP A 12 -21.81 -6.47 -1.66
N TRP A 13 -21.65 -5.19 -2.01
CA TRP A 13 -20.38 -4.48 -1.87
C TRP A 13 -20.16 -3.92 -0.46
N ASP A 14 -21.13 -3.98 0.44
CA ASP A 14 -20.93 -3.55 1.83
C ASP A 14 -20.12 -4.61 2.60
N PHE A 15 -20.27 -5.89 2.23
CA PHE A 15 -19.62 -7.04 2.84
C PHE A 15 -19.84 -7.05 4.36
N SER A 16 -21.10 -6.85 4.81
CA SER A 16 -21.44 -6.69 6.23
C SER A 16 -21.04 -7.90 7.07
N ASP A 17 -21.10 -9.09 6.48
CA ASP A 17 -21.03 -10.38 7.19
C ASP A 17 -19.62 -10.99 7.21
N VAL A 18 -18.65 -10.38 6.51
CA VAL A 18 -17.28 -10.90 6.45
C VAL A 18 -16.51 -10.55 7.72
N ASN A 19 -16.24 -11.53 8.59
CA ASN A 19 -15.32 -11.33 9.71
C ASN A 19 -13.91 -11.09 9.17
N GLY A 20 -13.31 -9.94 9.54
CA GLY A 20 -12.01 -9.48 9.03
C GLY A 20 -10.85 -10.39 9.46
N SER A 21 -10.69 -11.53 8.80
CA SER A 21 -9.55 -12.40 8.99
C SER A 21 -8.33 -11.72 8.35
N ASN A 22 -7.52 -11.10 9.19
CA ASN A 22 -6.29 -10.42 8.79
C ASN A 22 -5.19 -11.48 8.50
N GLY A 23 -5.42 -12.34 7.51
CA GLY A 23 -4.47 -13.33 6.99
C GLY A 23 -3.24 -12.65 6.40
N ILE A 24 -2.86 -12.95 5.16
CA ILE A 24 -1.68 -12.32 4.54
C ILE A 24 -1.72 -10.78 4.50
N HIS A 25 -2.91 -10.16 4.54
CA HIS A 25 -3.08 -8.69 4.60
C HIS A 25 -2.81 -8.08 5.99
N GLY A 26 -2.60 -8.93 7.00
CA GLY A 26 -2.32 -8.57 8.40
C GLY A 26 -0.86 -8.79 8.83
N VAL A 27 0.08 -8.90 7.88
CA VAL A 27 1.51 -9.03 8.21
C VAL A 27 2.16 -7.72 8.66
N HIS A 28 1.56 -6.58 8.30
CA HIS A 28 2.09 -5.25 8.61
C HIS A 28 0.98 -4.21 8.84
N PRO A 29 1.10 -3.33 9.85
CA PRO A 29 0.16 -2.23 10.06
C PRO A 29 0.34 -1.13 9.00
N TYR A 30 -0.51 -1.18 7.99
CA TYR A 30 -0.61 -0.21 6.90
C TYR A 30 -2.07 0.27 6.80
N PRO A 31 -2.41 1.48 7.27
CA PRO A 31 -3.76 2.05 7.21
C PRO A 31 -4.25 2.36 5.79
N ALA A 32 -5.54 2.71 5.67
CA ALA A 32 -6.14 3.23 4.43
C ALA A 32 -5.97 2.28 3.24
N LYS A 33 -6.34 1.01 3.45
CA LYS A 33 -6.44 -0.04 2.43
C LYS A 33 -7.91 -0.35 2.19
N PHE A 34 -8.31 -0.69 0.97
CA PHE A 34 -9.58 -1.38 0.77
C PHE A 34 -9.48 -2.85 1.19
N ILE A 35 -10.64 -3.44 1.46
CA ILE A 35 -10.78 -4.84 1.85
C ILE A 35 -10.49 -5.77 0.66
N PRO A 36 -9.89 -6.96 0.87
CA PRO A 36 -9.56 -7.90 -0.20
C PRO A 36 -10.76 -8.36 -1.02
N ASP A 37 -11.96 -8.35 -0.45
CA ASP A 37 -13.20 -8.76 -1.11
C ASP A 37 -13.52 -7.90 -2.35
N ILE A 38 -13.10 -6.63 -2.35
CA ILE A 38 -13.35 -5.73 -3.49
C ILE A 38 -12.57 -6.16 -4.73
N PRO A 39 -11.23 -6.18 -4.76
CA PRO A 39 -10.49 -6.65 -5.92
C PRO A 39 -10.80 -8.12 -6.24
N ALA A 40 -11.03 -8.97 -5.23
CA ALA A 40 -11.44 -10.36 -5.45
C ALA A 40 -12.68 -10.45 -6.36
N ASN A 41 -13.77 -9.77 -5.96
CA ASN A 41 -15.02 -9.77 -6.72
C ASN A 41 -14.89 -9.08 -8.08
N LEU A 42 -14.10 -8.01 -8.19
CA LEU A 42 -13.83 -7.37 -9.48
C LEU A 42 -13.11 -8.33 -10.43
N ILE A 43 -12.08 -9.04 -9.97
CA ILE A 43 -11.32 -10.00 -10.79
C ILE A 43 -12.22 -11.16 -11.24
N ASP A 44 -13.08 -11.67 -10.35
CA ASP A 44 -13.94 -12.83 -10.65
C ASP A 44 -15.08 -12.52 -11.62
N ASN A 45 -15.52 -11.26 -11.70
CA ASN A 45 -16.72 -10.89 -12.46
C ASN A 45 -16.45 -10.09 -13.75
N LEU A 46 -15.22 -9.59 -13.91
CA LEU A 46 -14.78 -8.92 -15.14
C LEU A 46 -14.24 -9.93 -16.16
N PRO A 47 -14.53 -9.77 -17.46
CA PRO A 47 -14.01 -10.65 -18.50
C PRO A 47 -12.55 -10.30 -18.82
N ILE A 48 -11.64 -10.66 -17.92
CA ILE A 48 -10.19 -10.42 -18.06
C ILE A 48 -9.60 -11.46 -19.03
N PRO A 49 -9.05 -11.09 -20.20
CA PRO A 49 -8.54 -12.05 -21.16
C PRO A 49 -7.32 -12.81 -20.64
N LYS A 50 -7.22 -14.10 -20.99
CA LYS A 50 -6.01 -14.91 -20.71
C LYS A 50 -4.78 -14.28 -21.35
N GLY A 51 -3.62 -14.44 -20.70
CA GLY A 51 -2.36 -13.85 -21.16
C GLY A 51 -2.17 -12.37 -20.84
N THR A 52 -3.14 -11.75 -20.16
CA THR A 52 -3.06 -10.35 -19.69
C THR A 52 -2.75 -10.29 -18.19
N ALA A 53 -2.30 -9.14 -17.73
CA ALA A 53 -2.04 -8.87 -16.32
C ALA A 53 -3.05 -7.91 -15.69
N ILE A 54 -3.14 -7.96 -14.37
CA ILE A 54 -3.83 -6.94 -13.56
C ILE A 54 -2.83 -5.85 -13.18
N PHE A 55 -3.23 -4.59 -13.33
CA PHE A 55 -2.41 -3.43 -12.99
C PHE A 55 -2.98 -2.65 -11.81
N ASP A 56 -2.11 -2.26 -10.88
CA ASP A 56 -2.45 -1.37 -9.78
C ASP A 56 -1.44 -0.20 -9.72
N PRO A 57 -1.77 0.99 -10.24
CA PRO A 57 -0.86 2.14 -10.27
C PRO A 57 -0.59 2.78 -8.90
N PHE A 58 -1.31 2.34 -7.86
CA PHE A 58 -1.19 2.82 -6.48
C PHE A 58 -1.28 1.62 -5.52
N CYS A 59 -0.42 0.62 -5.75
CA CYS A 59 -0.64 -0.72 -5.20
C CYS A 59 -0.62 -0.78 -3.68
N GLY A 60 -0.07 0.24 -3.01
CA GLY A 60 -0.02 0.31 -1.56
C GLY A 60 0.61 -0.95 -0.98
N SER A 61 -0.07 -1.54 0.00
CA SER A 61 0.33 -2.83 0.59
C SER A 61 0.06 -4.07 -0.28
N GLY A 62 -0.38 -3.89 -1.53
CA GLY A 62 -0.52 -4.96 -2.52
C GLY A 62 -1.75 -5.82 -2.29
N VAL A 63 -2.92 -5.22 -2.01
CA VAL A 63 -4.16 -6.00 -1.84
C VAL A 63 -4.58 -6.60 -3.19
N THR A 64 -4.67 -5.77 -4.24
CA THR A 64 -4.95 -6.23 -5.61
C THR A 64 -3.97 -7.30 -6.08
N LEU A 65 -2.67 -7.10 -5.85
CA LEU A 65 -1.62 -8.00 -6.33
C LEU A 65 -1.74 -9.40 -5.71
N VAL A 66 -2.05 -9.48 -4.42
CA VAL A 66 -2.29 -10.76 -3.74
C VAL A 66 -3.55 -11.44 -4.27
N GLU A 67 -4.64 -10.69 -4.47
CA GLU A 67 -5.89 -11.27 -4.99
C GLU A 67 -5.78 -11.74 -6.44
N ALA A 68 -4.98 -11.04 -7.25
CA ALA A 68 -4.60 -11.48 -8.59
C ALA A 68 -3.76 -12.77 -8.53
N GLN A 69 -2.75 -12.80 -7.67
CA GLN A 69 -1.84 -13.95 -7.53
C GLN A 69 -2.57 -15.21 -7.05
N ARG A 70 -3.53 -15.07 -6.12
CA ARG A 70 -4.41 -16.16 -5.66
C ARG A 70 -5.24 -16.80 -6.77
N ARG A 71 -5.51 -16.06 -7.84
CA ARG A 71 -6.26 -16.51 -9.02
C ARG A 71 -5.36 -16.94 -10.17
N GLY A 72 -4.04 -17.01 -9.95
CA GLY A 72 -3.09 -17.38 -10.98
C GLY A 72 -2.86 -16.30 -12.05
N ILE A 73 -3.32 -15.06 -11.81
CA ILE A 73 -3.24 -13.98 -12.79
C ILE A 73 -1.97 -13.16 -12.54
N PRO A 74 -1.11 -12.93 -13.57
CA PRO A 74 0.02 -12.03 -13.45
C PRO A 74 -0.42 -10.63 -13.03
N SER A 75 0.39 -9.94 -12.23
CA SER A 75 0.08 -8.55 -11.86
C SER A 75 1.30 -7.65 -11.80
N ILE A 76 1.04 -6.35 -11.99
CA ILE A 76 2.04 -5.29 -11.94
C ILE A 76 1.51 -4.20 -11.00
N GLY A 77 2.30 -3.85 -9.99
CA GLY A 77 1.99 -2.78 -9.05
C GLY A 77 3.02 -1.66 -9.10
N ILE A 78 2.56 -0.42 -8.93
CA ILE A 78 3.42 0.75 -8.76
C ILE A 78 3.02 1.44 -7.47
N ASP A 79 4.01 1.84 -6.68
CA ASP A 79 3.77 2.74 -5.56
C ASP A 79 5.00 3.61 -5.30
N LEU A 80 4.75 4.86 -4.93
CA LEU A 80 5.81 5.80 -4.57
C LEU A 80 6.45 5.44 -3.22
N ASN A 81 5.67 4.88 -2.29
CA ASN A 81 6.10 4.60 -0.93
C ASN A 81 6.88 3.28 -0.86
N PRO A 82 8.19 3.32 -0.54
CA PRO A 82 9.03 2.11 -0.48
C PRO A 82 8.56 1.11 0.59
N ILE A 83 7.92 1.58 1.67
CA ILE A 83 7.36 0.70 2.71
C ILE A 83 6.17 -0.09 2.14
N ALA A 84 5.34 0.55 1.32
CA ALA A 84 4.22 -0.08 0.66
C ALA A 84 4.70 -1.16 -0.34
N CYS A 85 5.70 -0.82 -1.16
CA CYS A 85 6.34 -1.78 -2.06
C CYS A 85 6.98 -2.95 -1.31
N LEU A 86 7.66 -2.72 -0.18
CA LEU A 86 8.23 -3.78 0.65
C LEU A 86 7.16 -4.76 1.16
N ILE A 87 6.04 -4.22 1.68
CA ILE A 87 4.90 -5.03 2.13
C ILE A 87 4.36 -5.87 0.96
N SER A 88 4.15 -5.23 -0.20
CA SER A 88 3.66 -5.90 -1.41
C SER A 88 4.58 -7.05 -1.83
N LYS A 89 5.90 -6.81 -1.91
CA LYS A 89 6.89 -7.83 -2.31
C LYS A 89 6.85 -9.05 -1.41
N VAL A 90 6.85 -8.84 -0.10
CA VAL A 90 6.79 -9.93 0.88
C VAL A 90 5.48 -10.71 0.76
N LYS A 91 4.35 -10.02 0.63
CA LYS A 91 3.03 -10.66 0.52
C LYS A 91 2.85 -11.46 -0.77
N THR A 92 3.64 -11.18 -1.81
CA THR A 92 3.57 -11.88 -3.10
C THR A 92 4.78 -12.77 -3.36
N SER A 93 5.52 -13.13 -2.30
CA SER A 93 6.70 -14.00 -2.35
C SER A 93 6.51 -15.22 -1.45
N ASN A 94 7.22 -16.31 -1.76
CA ASN A 94 7.31 -17.45 -0.88
C ASN A 94 8.33 -17.21 0.24
N LEU A 95 7.96 -17.61 1.45
CA LEU A 95 8.83 -17.58 2.61
C LEU A 95 9.79 -18.78 2.61
N PRO A 96 11.11 -18.57 2.85
CA PRO A 96 12.06 -19.66 3.05
C PRO A 96 11.70 -20.52 4.28
N ASP A 97 11.92 -21.83 4.19
CA ASP A 97 11.53 -22.78 5.25
C ASP A 97 12.31 -22.58 6.56
N ASN A 98 13.59 -22.20 6.48
CA ASN A 98 14.44 -21.90 7.63
C ASN A 98 14.34 -20.45 8.12
N TYR A 99 13.30 -19.70 7.71
CA TYR A 99 13.18 -18.27 8.03
C TYR A 99 13.25 -17.96 9.53
N MET A 100 12.60 -18.76 10.39
CA MET A 100 12.63 -18.50 11.84
C MET A 100 13.97 -18.79 12.50
N GLU A 101 14.74 -19.75 11.97
CA GLU A 101 16.12 -20.01 12.42
C GLU A 101 17.03 -18.83 12.08
N ILE A 102 16.84 -18.26 10.89
CA ILE A 102 17.54 -17.06 10.43
C ILE A 102 17.19 -15.87 11.33
N VAL A 103 15.91 -15.68 11.66
CA VAL A 103 15.45 -14.60 12.57
C VAL A 103 16.14 -14.72 13.93
N ASN A 104 16.19 -15.91 14.52
CA ASN A 104 16.83 -16.13 15.81
C ASN A 104 18.35 -15.86 15.76
N SER A 105 19.02 -16.30 14.69
CA SER A 105 20.44 -16.04 14.47
C SER A 105 20.72 -14.54 14.30
N CYS A 106 19.88 -13.84 13.55
CA CYS A 106 19.96 -12.39 13.35
C CYS A 106 19.83 -11.63 14.68
N ILE A 107 18.92 -12.05 15.57
CA ILE A 107 18.75 -11.46 16.90
C ILE A 107 19.99 -11.70 17.77
N LEU A 108 20.49 -12.94 17.81
CA LEU A 108 21.65 -13.31 18.62
C LEU A 108 22.90 -12.50 18.21
N HIS A 109 23.16 -12.39 16.91
CA HIS A 109 24.27 -11.58 16.41
C HIS A 109 24.06 -10.10 16.73
N ALA A 110 22.85 -9.56 16.56
CA ALA A 110 22.56 -8.16 16.86
C ALA A 110 22.75 -7.81 18.35
N GLN A 111 22.43 -8.74 19.26
CA GLN A 111 22.61 -8.54 20.72
C GLN A 111 24.08 -8.51 21.15
N THR A 112 24.95 -9.20 20.42
CA THR A 112 26.38 -9.32 20.74
C THR A 112 27.25 -8.33 19.94
N ASN A 113 26.73 -7.80 18.84
CA ASN A 113 27.44 -6.88 17.97
C ASN A 113 27.58 -5.47 18.59
N LYS A 114 28.83 -5.02 18.77
CA LYS A 114 29.16 -3.66 19.24
C LYS A 114 29.50 -2.69 18.09
N GLU A 115 29.70 -3.22 16.89
CA GLU A 115 30.06 -2.48 15.68
C GLU A 115 28.81 -2.15 14.86
N PHE A 116 28.14 -1.05 15.25
CA PHE A 116 27.01 -0.52 14.50
C PHE A 116 27.06 1.00 14.46
N THR A 117 26.43 1.57 13.43
CA THR A 117 26.24 3.02 13.32
C THR A 117 24.75 3.33 13.37
N ILE A 118 24.37 4.27 14.24
CA ILE A 118 23.02 4.82 14.23
C ILE A 118 22.93 5.81 13.05
N PRO A 119 22.02 5.60 12.08
CA PRO A 119 21.88 6.50 10.94
C PRO A 119 21.48 7.92 11.38
N LYS A 120 21.91 8.92 10.61
CA LYS A 120 21.52 10.31 10.84
C LYS A 120 20.04 10.50 10.47
N ILE A 121 19.17 10.52 11.47
CA ILE A 121 17.71 10.67 11.30
C ILE A 121 17.25 11.99 11.97
N PRO A 122 16.46 12.84 11.28
CA PRO A 122 15.92 14.06 11.87
C PRO A 122 15.07 13.82 13.12
N ASN A 123 15.36 14.57 14.19
CA ASN A 123 14.67 14.52 15.48
C ASN A 123 14.62 13.11 16.11
N LEU A 124 15.65 12.29 15.90
CA LEU A 124 15.64 10.89 16.31
C LEU A 124 15.37 10.71 17.82
N ASP A 125 16.01 11.49 18.68
CA ASP A 125 15.87 11.39 20.14
C ASP A 125 14.47 11.73 20.66
N HIS A 126 13.74 12.57 19.92
CA HIS A 126 12.36 12.89 20.25
C HIS A 126 11.43 11.70 19.97
N TRP A 127 11.69 10.93 18.90
CA TRP A 127 10.82 9.82 18.48
C TRP A 127 11.27 8.45 18.98
N TYR A 128 12.56 8.24 19.24
CA TYR A 128 13.11 6.97 19.68
C TYR A 128 14.03 7.22 20.86
N LYS A 129 13.75 6.58 21.99
CA LYS A 129 14.62 6.65 23.18
C LYS A 129 15.99 6.03 22.85
N LYS A 130 17.08 6.52 23.45
CA LYS A 130 18.44 6.02 23.20
C LYS A 130 18.59 4.49 23.34
N PRO A 131 18.00 3.82 24.35
CA PRO A 131 18.05 2.35 24.42
C PRO A 131 17.40 1.66 23.22
N ILE A 132 16.30 2.22 22.69
CA ILE A 132 15.62 1.69 21.49
C ILE A 132 16.51 1.84 20.26
N GLN A 133 17.13 3.02 20.07
CA GLN A 133 18.06 3.25 18.96
C GLN A 133 19.23 2.24 18.98
N LYS A 134 19.78 1.98 20.17
CA LYS A 134 20.86 1.00 20.39
C LYS A 134 20.45 -0.46 20.16
N SER A 135 19.15 -0.77 20.11
CA SER A 135 18.66 -2.10 19.71
C SER A 135 18.30 -2.19 18.23
N ILE A 136 17.76 -1.12 17.64
CA ILE A 136 17.41 -1.10 16.20
C ILE A 136 18.67 -1.13 15.34
N ALA A 137 19.67 -0.32 15.67
CA ALA A 137 20.87 -0.16 14.84
C ALA A 137 21.66 -1.45 14.59
N PRO A 138 22.03 -2.26 15.61
CA PRO A 138 22.70 -3.53 15.37
C PRO A 138 21.80 -4.54 14.64
N LEU A 139 20.50 -4.56 14.94
CA LEU A 139 19.56 -5.44 14.22
C LEU A 139 19.51 -5.09 12.73
N LEU A 140 19.41 -3.80 12.40
CA LEU A 140 19.44 -3.33 11.02
C LEU A 140 20.77 -3.63 10.33
N HIS A 141 21.90 -3.51 11.06
CA HIS A 141 23.21 -3.87 10.56
C HIS A 141 23.26 -5.35 10.16
N GLU A 142 22.82 -6.26 11.03
CA GLU A 142 22.78 -7.70 10.74
C GLU A 142 21.84 -8.03 9.57
N ILE A 143 20.65 -7.44 9.52
CA ILE A 143 19.71 -7.65 8.40
C ILE A 143 20.36 -7.27 7.06
N ARG A 144 21.15 -6.20 7.02
CA ARG A 144 21.80 -5.73 5.78
C ARG A 144 22.91 -6.67 5.27
N ARG A 145 23.46 -7.53 6.13
CA ARG A 145 24.53 -8.48 5.76
C ARG A 145 24.03 -9.67 4.94
N TYR A 146 22.73 -9.97 4.99
CA TYR A 146 22.16 -11.04 4.17
C TYR A 146 22.23 -10.68 2.68
N LYS A 147 22.87 -11.56 1.90
CA LYS A 147 23.06 -11.40 0.44
C LYS A 147 21.77 -11.62 -0.35
N ASP A 148 20.91 -12.54 0.10
CA ASP A 148 19.62 -12.78 -0.54
C ASP A 148 18.68 -11.58 -0.32
N PRO A 149 18.30 -10.85 -1.39
CA PRO A 149 17.41 -9.71 -1.27
C PRO A 149 16.01 -10.10 -0.77
N LYS A 150 15.49 -11.29 -1.09
CA LYS A 150 14.15 -11.71 -0.64
C LYS A 150 14.12 -11.92 0.87
N LEU A 151 15.10 -12.66 1.39
CA LEU A 151 15.27 -12.86 2.82
C LEU A 151 15.41 -11.52 3.56
N ARG A 152 16.22 -10.62 3.00
CA ARG A 152 16.41 -9.27 3.56
C ARG A 152 15.10 -8.48 3.57
N ASP A 153 14.27 -8.58 2.53
CA ASP A 153 12.95 -7.95 2.49
C ASP A 153 12.02 -8.49 3.60
N PHE A 154 12.01 -9.80 3.85
CA PHE A 154 11.23 -10.39 4.96
C PHE A 154 11.66 -9.86 6.33
N LEU A 155 12.95 -9.84 6.61
CA LEU A 155 13.50 -9.31 7.86
C LEU A 155 13.24 -7.80 8.00
N MET A 156 13.46 -7.03 6.94
CA MET A 156 13.17 -5.59 6.91
C MET A 156 11.68 -5.30 7.15
N LEU A 157 10.77 -6.14 6.63
CA LEU A 157 9.34 -6.02 6.90
C LEU A 157 9.04 -6.26 8.39
N GLY A 158 9.63 -7.31 8.98
CA GLY A 158 9.53 -7.60 10.41
C GLY A 158 9.90 -6.39 11.26
N LEU A 159 11.07 -5.79 10.99
CA LEU A 159 11.52 -4.58 11.67
C LEU A 159 10.58 -3.39 11.41
N SER A 160 10.24 -3.13 10.15
CA SER A 160 9.35 -2.02 9.75
C SER A 160 8.01 -2.06 10.48
N SER A 161 7.45 -3.25 10.69
CA SER A 161 6.15 -3.44 11.33
C SER A 161 6.11 -2.96 12.79
N ILE A 162 7.23 -2.99 13.49
CA ILE A 162 7.33 -2.64 14.92
C ILE A 162 7.79 -1.20 15.16
N LEU A 163 8.36 -0.52 14.16
CA LEU A 163 8.99 0.79 14.34
C LEU A 163 8.07 1.85 14.96
N VAL A 164 6.78 1.88 14.59
CA VAL A 164 5.81 2.79 15.22
C VAL A 164 5.56 2.39 16.68
N ARG A 165 5.37 1.09 16.95
CA ARG A 165 5.07 0.54 18.28
C ARG A 165 6.17 0.82 19.30
N ILE A 166 7.44 0.84 18.87
CA ILE A 166 8.60 1.07 19.75
C ILE A 166 9.04 2.55 19.79
N SER A 167 8.32 3.42 19.08
CA SER A 167 8.60 4.86 19.02
C SER A 167 7.62 5.65 19.90
N ASN A 168 7.90 6.93 20.12
CA ASN A 168 6.97 7.86 20.74
C ASN A 168 5.82 8.28 19.81
N GLN A 169 5.66 7.70 18.61
CA GLN A 169 4.49 7.97 17.78
C GLN A 169 3.26 7.22 18.30
N GLU A 170 2.20 7.98 18.62
CA GLU A 170 0.98 7.44 19.25
C GLU A 170 0.38 6.25 18.48
N SER A 171 0.24 6.36 17.16
CA SER A 171 -0.28 5.25 16.35
C SER A 171 0.09 5.37 14.87
N ASN A 172 -0.29 4.36 14.08
CA ASN A 172 -0.15 4.41 12.62
C ASN A 172 -1.07 5.46 11.97
N THR A 173 -2.04 6.01 12.69
CA THR A 173 -3.06 6.92 12.13
C THR A 173 -3.11 8.26 12.87
N ARG A 174 -2.35 8.42 13.95
CA ARG A 174 -2.17 9.68 14.68
C ARG A 174 -0.69 10.01 14.87
N TYR A 175 -0.27 11.10 14.24
CA TYR A 175 1.09 11.62 14.31
C TYR A 175 1.19 12.62 15.47
N ALA A 176 1.27 12.08 16.68
CA ALA A 176 1.47 12.81 17.92
C ALA A 176 2.51 12.08 18.77
N ALA A 177 3.29 12.84 19.54
CA ALA A 177 4.28 12.28 20.46
C ALA A 177 3.60 11.85 21.77
N VAL A 178 3.90 10.64 22.23
CA VAL A 178 3.52 10.10 23.54
C VAL A 178 4.76 9.60 24.27
N ASN A 179 4.70 9.52 25.60
CA ASN A 179 5.76 8.90 26.37
C ASN A 179 5.60 7.37 26.34
N ASN A 180 6.26 6.71 25.39
CA ASN A 180 6.17 5.26 25.25
C ASN A 180 7.02 4.53 26.32
N THR A 181 6.49 3.50 26.98
CA THR A 181 7.16 2.78 28.07
C THR A 181 8.06 1.63 27.61
N VAL A 182 8.09 1.31 26.32
CA VAL A 182 8.90 0.25 25.72
C VAL A 182 10.40 0.44 26.02
N GLN A 183 11.07 -0.65 26.40
CA GLN A 183 12.50 -0.71 26.70
C GLN A 183 13.33 -1.22 25.52
N GLY A 184 14.64 -0.98 25.57
CA GLY A 184 15.57 -1.43 24.51
C GLY A 184 15.49 -2.94 24.24
N ILE A 185 15.36 -3.76 25.28
CA ILE A 185 15.32 -5.22 25.16
C ILE A 185 14.04 -5.71 24.45
N ASP A 186 12.93 -4.99 24.59
CA ASP A 186 11.63 -5.35 24.00
C ASP A 186 11.65 -5.30 22.47
N VAL A 187 12.59 -4.56 21.87
CA VAL A 187 12.74 -4.44 20.42
C VAL A 187 12.96 -5.81 19.77
N TYR A 188 13.82 -6.65 20.36
CA TYR A 188 14.11 -7.98 19.84
C TYR A 188 12.91 -8.92 19.98
N ASN A 189 12.18 -8.83 21.10
CA ASN A 189 10.96 -9.61 21.34
C ASN A 189 9.86 -9.23 20.33
N TYR A 190 9.65 -7.94 20.10
CA TYR A 190 8.69 -7.48 19.10
C TYR A 190 9.12 -7.86 17.68
N PHE A 191 10.41 -7.78 17.36
CA PHE A 191 10.92 -8.19 16.07
C PHE A 191 10.70 -9.68 15.80
N GLN A 192 11.02 -10.55 16.77
CA GLN A 192 10.79 -11.99 16.67
C GLN A 192 9.29 -12.29 16.51
N ALA A 193 8.42 -11.63 17.29
CA ALA A 193 6.98 -11.81 17.18
C ALA A 193 6.41 -11.34 15.84
N ALA A 194 6.92 -10.23 15.29
CA ALA A 194 6.55 -9.74 13.96
C ALA A 194 6.98 -10.73 12.87
N CYS A 195 8.19 -11.27 12.95
CA CYS A 195 8.66 -12.28 12.01
C CYS A 195 7.85 -13.58 12.11
N ARG A 196 7.48 -14.00 13.32
CA ARG A 196 6.57 -15.15 13.51
C ARG A 196 5.20 -14.90 12.87
N ASN A 197 4.65 -13.68 13.01
CA ASN A 197 3.39 -13.30 12.35
C ASN A 197 3.50 -13.35 10.82
N ILE A 198 4.64 -12.96 10.23
CA ILE A 198 4.92 -13.15 8.80
C ILE A 198 4.94 -14.64 8.47
N ALA A 199 5.66 -15.44 9.25
CA ALA A 199 5.81 -16.88 9.03
C ALA A 199 4.48 -17.66 9.07
N LEU A 200 3.51 -17.21 9.86
CA LEU A 200 2.17 -17.80 9.96
C LEU A 200 1.24 -17.44 8.80
N LYS A 201 1.54 -16.38 8.04
CA LYS A 201 0.59 -15.75 7.10
C LYS A 201 1.04 -15.73 5.65
N VAL A 202 2.35 -15.84 5.39
CA VAL A 202 2.92 -15.89 4.04
C VAL A 202 3.12 -17.34 3.62
N PRO A 203 2.76 -17.72 2.38
CA PRO A 203 2.95 -19.09 1.88
C PRO A 203 4.44 -19.49 1.85
N LYS A 204 4.69 -20.79 2.03
CA LYS A 204 6.03 -21.39 1.92
C LYS A 204 6.38 -21.78 0.49
N THR A 205 7.65 -22.16 0.29
CA THR A 205 8.34 -22.37 -1.00
C THR A 205 7.61 -23.26 -2.01
N GLU A 206 6.80 -24.23 -1.57
CA GLU A 206 6.11 -25.20 -2.42
C GLU A 206 4.95 -24.61 -3.26
N THR A 207 4.55 -23.37 -3.00
CA THR A 207 3.43 -22.74 -3.73
C THR A 207 3.90 -22.17 -5.07
N LYS A 208 3.34 -22.66 -6.19
CA LYS A 208 3.54 -22.01 -7.50
C LYS A 208 2.79 -20.68 -7.53
N LEU A 209 3.53 -19.58 -7.47
CA LEU A 209 2.97 -18.23 -7.49
C LEU A 209 2.89 -17.66 -8.91
N ALA A 210 1.80 -16.95 -9.21
CA ALA A 210 1.73 -16.13 -10.42
C ALA A 210 2.74 -14.98 -10.36
N TYR A 211 3.19 -14.54 -11.54
CA TYR A 211 4.16 -13.45 -11.67
C TYR A 211 3.62 -12.15 -11.07
N VAL A 212 4.44 -11.49 -10.24
CA VAL A 212 4.16 -10.16 -9.71
C VAL A 212 5.38 -9.28 -9.90
N ASN A 213 5.19 -8.13 -10.53
CA ASN A 213 6.21 -7.08 -10.61
C ASN A 213 5.80 -5.86 -9.78
N ILE A 214 6.71 -5.32 -8.98
CA ILE A 214 6.44 -4.15 -8.14
C ILE A 214 7.51 -3.10 -8.43
N LEU A 215 7.08 -1.94 -8.94
CA LEU A 215 7.93 -0.81 -9.24
C LEU A 215 7.79 0.25 -8.13
N ASN A 216 8.87 0.54 -7.42
CA ASN A 216 8.88 1.64 -6.45
C ASN A 216 9.29 2.93 -7.16
N GLN A 217 8.32 3.64 -7.72
CA GLN A 217 8.54 4.88 -8.48
C GLN A 217 7.26 5.72 -8.52
N ASP A 218 7.39 6.95 -9.00
CA ASP A 218 6.24 7.80 -9.28
C ASP A 218 5.49 7.29 -10.52
N ILE A 219 4.18 7.12 -10.41
CA ILE A 219 3.32 6.74 -11.54
C ILE A 219 3.38 7.77 -12.67
N LEU A 220 3.57 9.06 -12.35
CA LEU A 220 3.61 10.14 -13.33
C LEU A 220 4.93 10.18 -14.12
N GLU A 221 5.97 9.53 -13.61
CA GLU A 221 7.28 9.37 -14.26
C GLU A 221 7.43 7.98 -14.92
N THR A 222 6.43 7.11 -14.78
CA THR A 222 6.47 5.75 -15.32
C THR A 222 6.26 5.73 -16.82
N ARG A 223 7.09 4.96 -17.52
CA ARG A 223 6.96 4.75 -18.96
C ARG A 223 6.31 3.41 -19.30
N ALA A 224 5.65 3.36 -20.45
CA ALA A 224 4.92 2.17 -20.92
C ALA A 224 5.84 0.95 -21.15
N ASP A 225 7.09 1.15 -21.59
CA ASP A 225 8.08 0.09 -21.82
C ASP A 225 8.51 -0.65 -20.53
N GLN A 226 8.27 -0.04 -19.37
CA GLN A 226 8.50 -0.70 -18.08
C GLN A 226 7.39 -1.71 -17.73
N ILE A 227 6.22 -1.61 -18.37
CA ILE A 227 5.05 -2.48 -18.13
C ILE A 227 5.11 -3.64 -19.11
N LYS A 228 5.83 -4.70 -18.74
CA LYS A 228 6.13 -5.84 -19.63
C LYS A 228 4.99 -6.87 -19.76
N TYR A 229 3.73 -6.44 -19.74
CA TYR A 229 2.54 -7.26 -19.97
C TYR A 229 1.42 -6.42 -20.59
N PRO A 230 0.60 -7.00 -21.50
CA PRO A 230 -0.68 -6.38 -21.86
C PRO A 230 -1.60 -6.37 -20.62
N ILE A 231 -2.24 -5.23 -20.34
CA ILE A 231 -3.09 -5.08 -19.16
C ILE A 231 -4.55 -5.34 -19.54
N GLY A 232 -5.17 -6.34 -18.90
CA GLY A 232 -6.59 -6.66 -19.10
C GLY A 232 -7.52 -5.92 -18.15
N ALA A 233 -7.05 -5.67 -16.94
CA ALA A 233 -7.76 -4.88 -15.94
C ALA A 233 -6.81 -4.02 -15.10
N LEU A 234 -7.23 -2.79 -14.82
CA LEU A 234 -6.67 -1.95 -13.77
C LEU A 234 -7.62 -1.99 -12.58
N ILE A 235 -7.12 -2.31 -11.38
CA ILE A 235 -7.92 -2.32 -10.15
C ILE A 235 -7.10 -1.61 -9.07
N THR A 236 -7.62 -0.49 -8.55
CA THR A 236 -6.85 0.36 -7.64
C THR A 236 -7.73 1.20 -6.72
N SER A 237 -7.09 1.80 -5.72
CA SER A 237 -7.63 2.91 -4.93
C SER A 237 -6.56 3.98 -4.86
N PRO A 238 -6.70 5.06 -5.65
CA PRO A 238 -5.68 6.09 -5.72
C PRO A 238 -5.65 6.87 -4.40
N PRO A 239 -4.52 7.48 -4.03
CA PRO A 239 -4.51 8.48 -2.98
C PRO A 239 -5.36 9.69 -3.42
N TYR A 240 -6.42 10.00 -2.69
CA TYR A 240 -7.29 11.14 -2.96
C TYR A 240 -7.13 12.22 -1.88
N PRO A 241 -7.41 13.49 -2.20
CA PRO A 241 -7.12 14.61 -1.31
C PRO A 241 -7.71 14.44 0.09
N ASN A 242 -6.91 14.76 1.11
CA ASN A 242 -7.26 14.70 2.54
C ASN A 242 -7.58 13.30 3.10
N ALA A 243 -7.36 12.22 2.36
CA ALA A 243 -7.60 10.85 2.84
C ALA A 243 -6.61 10.41 3.93
N TYR A 244 -5.31 10.43 3.62
CA TYR A 244 -4.23 9.97 4.50
C TYR A 244 -2.87 10.48 4.00
N GLU A 245 -1.93 10.81 4.90
CA GLU A 245 -0.60 11.29 4.54
C GLU A 245 0.44 10.16 4.65
N TYR A 246 0.52 9.30 3.64
CA TYR A 246 1.34 8.08 3.70
C TYR A 246 2.81 8.37 4.01
N TRP A 247 3.39 9.44 3.44
CA TRP A 247 4.76 9.85 3.73
C TRP A 247 4.96 10.14 5.23
N LEU A 248 4.03 10.88 5.85
CA LEU A 248 4.17 11.39 7.21
C LEU A 248 4.15 10.25 8.21
N TYR A 249 3.18 9.34 8.09
CA TYR A 249 3.00 8.23 9.03
C TYR A 249 4.05 7.12 8.86
N HIS A 250 4.72 7.06 7.71
CA HIS A 250 5.77 6.08 7.42
C HIS A 250 7.18 6.66 7.40
N LYS A 251 7.37 7.96 7.66
CA LYS A 251 8.69 8.61 7.54
C LYS A 251 9.79 7.97 8.38
N TYR A 252 9.50 7.61 9.63
CA TYR A 252 10.50 6.96 10.49
C TYR A 252 10.78 5.53 10.08
N ARG A 253 9.81 4.85 9.45
CA ARG A 253 10.09 3.57 8.78
C ARG A 253 11.07 3.79 7.63
N MET A 254 10.79 4.76 6.77
CA MET A 254 11.66 5.09 5.63
C MET A 254 13.08 5.42 6.07
N TRP A 255 13.26 6.35 7.01
CA TRP A 255 14.58 6.73 7.51
C TRP A 255 15.36 5.55 8.10
N TRP A 256 14.74 4.74 8.96
CA TRP A 256 15.41 3.58 9.53
C TRP A 256 15.81 2.55 8.47
N LEU A 257 14.94 2.29 7.50
CA LEU A 257 15.24 1.33 6.43
C LEU A 257 16.22 1.87 5.37
N GLY A 258 16.57 3.17 5.42
CA GLY A 258 17.53 3.81 4.52
C GLY A 258 16.92 4.46 3.28
N TYR A 259 15.60 4.71 3.30
CA TYR A 259 14.90 5.48 2.27
C TYR A 259 14.79 6.96 2.64
N ASP A 260 14.63 7.82 1.64
CA ASP A 260 14.38 9.25 1.84
C ASP A 260 12.87 9.58 1.82
N PRO A 261 12.23 9.84 2.98
CA PRO A 261 10.82 10.22 3.01
C PRO A 261 10.54 11.62 2.45
N LEU A 262 11.55 12.48 2.28
CA LEU A 262 11.37 13.81 1.70
C LEU A 262 11.15 13.71 0.18
N GLU A 263 11.79 12.76 -0.50
CA GLU A 263 11.51 12.47 -1.91
C GLU A 263 10.09 11.96 -2.11
N VAL A 264 9.62 11.06 -1.24
CA VAL A 264 8.22 10.60 -1.24
C VAL A 264 7.27 11.76 -0.98
N LYS A 265 7.56 12.62 0.03
CA LYS A 265 6.74 13.80 0.33
C LYS A 265 6.60 14.75 -0.88
N LYS A 266 7.67 14.97 -1.64
CA LYS A 266 7.66 15.86 -2.81
C LYS A 266 6.72 15.37 -3.90
N LYS A 267 6.68 14.05 -4.12
CA LYS A 267 5.94 13.42 -5.23
C LYS A 267 4.58 12.84 -4.83
N GLU A 268 4.25 12.77 -3.53
CA GLU A 268 3.01 12.17 -3.07
C GLU A 268 1.77 12.93 -3.58
N ILE A 269 0.92 12.20 -4.30
CA ILE A 269 -0.38 12.66 -4.78
C ILE A 269 -1.32 12.83 -3.57
N GLY A 270 -2.04 13.96 -3.52
CA GLY A 270 -3.06 14.20 -2.50
C GLY A 270 -2.55 14.57 -1.10
N ALA A 271 -1.23 14.73 -0.87
CA ALA A 271 -0.68 15.08 0.44
C ALA A 271 -1.13 16.48 0.90
N ARG A 272 -1.54 16.62 2.18
CA ARG A 272 -2.08 17.88 2.73
C ARG A 272 -1.10 19.05 2.58
N ALA A 273 0.19 18.80 2.79
CA ALA A 273 1.24 19.82 2.68
C ALA A 273 1.25 20.57 1.33
N HIS A 274 0.73 19.95 0.27
CA HIS A 274 0.59 20.55 -1.07
C HIS A 274 -0.62 21.49 -1.18
N PHE A 275 -1.64 21.34 -0.33
CA PHE A 275 -2.83 22.19 -0.31
C PHE A 275 -2.67 23.47 0.54
N PHE A 276 -1.61 23.57 1.37
CA PHE A 276 -1.37 24.66 2.32
C PHE A 276 -0.12 25.54 2.03
N LYS A 277 0.58 25.35 0.90
CA LYS A 277 1.67 26.24 0.43
C LYS A 277 1.12 27.48 -0.33
N LYS A 278 1.97 28.50 -0.51
CA LYS A 278 1.67 29.78 -1.22
C LYS A 278 1.05 29.62 -2.62
N ASN A 279 1.22 28.46 -3.29
CA ASN A 279 0.47 28.04 -4.47
C ASN A 279 -0.32 26.75 -4.13
N PRO A 280 -1.58 26.84 -3.70
CA PRO A 280 -2.33 25.68 -3.25
C PRO A 280 -2.68 24.78 -4.43
N HIS A 281 -2.43 23.48 -4.31
CA HIS A 281 -3.03 22.49 -5.20
C HIS A 281 -4.56 22.66 -5.14
N THR A 282 -5.20 22.87 -6.28
CA THR A 282 -6.67 23.00 -6.40
C THR A 282 -7.27 21.65 -6.80
N LYS A 283 -8.60 21.56 -6.94
CA LYS A 283 -9.28 20.41 -7.58
C LYS A 283 -8.62 20.04 -8.93
N ASN A 284 -8.10 21.02 -9.65
CA ASN A 284 -7.42 20.83 -10.93
C ASN A 284 -6.16 19.99 -10.80
N SER A 285 -5.44 20.08 -9.67
CA SER A 285 -4.23 19.29 -9.48
C SER A 285 -4.50 17.79 -9.41
N PHE A 286 -5.57 17.36 -8.73
CA PHE A 286 -5.92 15.94 -8.69
C PHE A 286 -6.33 15.44 -10.09
N SER A 287 -7.10 16.24 -10.84
CA SER A 287 -7.45 15.91 -12.22
C SER A 287 -6.22 15.85 -13.13
N GLU A 288 -5.27 16.77 -13.02
CA GLU A 288 -4.01 16.75 -13.77
C GLU A 288 -3.14 15.53 -13.45
N GLN A 289 -3.05 15.16 -12.17
CA GLN A 289 -2.36 13.94 -11.76
C GLN A 289 -3.05 12.69 -12.32
N MET A 290 -4.39 12.65 -12.29
CA MET A 290 -5.14 11.56 -12.92
C MET A 290 -4.96 11.56 -14.45
N ARG A 291 -4.85 12.72 -15.12
CA ARG A 291 -4.53 12.78 -16.56
C ARG A 291 -3.19 12.14 -16.85
N GLY A 292 -2.15 12.46 -16.08
CA GLY A 292 -0.83 11.84 -16.24
C GLY A 292 -0.87 10.31 -16.12
N MET A 293 -1.56 9.81 -15.08
CA MET A 293 -1.77 8.37 -14.90
C MET A 293 -2.58 7.75 -16.06
N PHE A 294 -3.67 8.39 -16.50
CA PHE A 294 -4.45 7.91 -17.64
C PHE A 294 -3.68 7.94 -18.96
N GLY A 295 -2.72 8.86 -19.13
CA GLY A 295 -1.80 8.85 -20.28
C GLY A 295 -0.94 7.58 -20.36
N LEU A 296 -0.53 7.02 -19.22
CA LEU A 296 0.10 5.70 -19.16
C LEU A 296 -0.92 4.59 -19.41
N VAL A 297 -2.06 4.61 -18.70
CA VAL A 297 -3.11 3.58 -18.80
C VAL A 297 -3.62 3.43 -20.23
N HIS A 298 -3.80 4.54 -20.95
CA HIS A 298 -4.20 4.55 -22.34
C HIS A 298 -3.25 3.74 -23.24
N LYS A 299 -1.94 3.74 -22.94
CA LYS A 299 -0.93 3.02 -23.72
C LYS A 299 -0.86 1.52 -23.39
N ILE A 300 -1.17 1.13 -22.15
CA ILE A 300 -0.94 -0.24 -21.66
C ILE A 300 -2.22 -1.10 -21.53
N LEU A 301 -3.38 -0.46 -21.32
CA LEU A 301 -4.66 -1.15 -21.20
C LEU A 301 -5.13 -1.61 -22.59
N ILE A 302 -5.48 -2.89 -22.73
CA ILE A 302 -5.93 -3.44 -24.00
C ILE A 302 -7.30 -2.89 -24.42
N PRO A 303 -7.67 -2.91 -25.72
CA PRO A 303 -9.04 -2.65 -26.16
C PRO A 303 -10.04 -3.53 -25.41
N LYS A 304 -11.18 -2.97 -25.02
CA LYS A 304 -12.19 -3.61 -24.14
C LYS A 304 -11.73 -3.97 -22.74
N GLY A 305 -10.49 -3.64 -22.33
CA GLY A 305 -9.99 -3.81 -20.97
C GLY A 305 -10.70 -2.88 -19.98
N TYR A 306 -10.69 -3.26 -18.71
CA TYR A 306 -11.43 -2.55 -17.65
C TYR A 306 -10.52 -1.72 -16.76
N ALA A 307 -11.02 -0.60 -16.25
CA ALA A 307 -10.37 0.17 -15.19
C ALA A 307 -11.35 0.42 -14.05
N CYS A 308 -10.98 -0.03 -12.86
CA CYS A 308 -11.80 -0.01 -11.66
C CYS A 308 -11.11 0.78 -10.55
N PHE A 309 -11.82 1.77 -10.02
CA PHE A 309 -11.32 2.69 -9.00
C PHE A 309 -12.21 2.62 -7.77
N VAL A 310 -11.62 2.34 -6.61
CA VAL A 310 -12.29 2.47 -5.31
C VAL A 310 -11.91 3.80 -4.70
N ILE A 311 -12.89 4.70 -4.54
CA ILE A 311 -12.61 6.06 -4.12
C ILE A 311 -13.66 6.61 -3.15
N GLY A 312 -13.19 7.28 -2.11
CA GLY A 312 -14.03 8.02 -1.18
C GLY A 312 -14.33 9.43 -1.68
N ARG A 313 -15.30 10.10 -1.04
CA ARG A 313 -15.48 11.55 -1.20
C ARG A 313 -14.44 12.31 -0.40
N SER A 314 -14.04 13.49 -0.87
CA SER A 314 -13.14 14.38 -0.14
C SER A 314 -13.84 15.67 0.25
N ILE A 315 -13.32 16.34 1.28
CA ILE A 315 -13.67 17.74 1.59
C ILE A 315 -12.38 18.55 1.46
N ILE A 316 -12.35 19.57 0.60
CA ILE A 316 -11.23 20.51 0.48
C ILE A 316 -11.77 21.90 0.74
N LYS A 317 -11.20 22.61 1.73
CA LYS A 317 -11.62 23.99 2.10
C LYS A 317 -13.14 24.14 2.33
N GLY A 318 -13.79 23.11 2.86
CA GLY A 318 -15.24 23.10 3.12
C GLY A 318 -16.11 22.61 1.95
N GLU A 319 -15.54 22.50 0.74
CA GLU A 319 -16.26 22.01 -0.43
C GLU A 319 -16.17 20.48 -0.54
N LYS A 320 -17.30 19.83 -0.83
CA LYS A 320 -17.35 18.40 -1.13
C LYS A 320 -16.83 18.16 -2.54
N ILE A 321 -15.80 17.33 -2.67
CA ILE A 321 -15.26 16.89 -3.94
C ILE A 321 -15.72 15.47 -4.24
N ASP A 322 -16.37 15.35 -5.39
CA ASP A 322 -16.69 14.08 -6.01
C ASP A 322 -15.49 13.59 -6.82
N ASN A 323 -14.65 12.78 -6.17
CA ASN A 323 -13.47 12.22 -6.81
C ASN A 323 -13.82 11.17 -7.88
N GLY A 324 -14.96 10.48 -7.74
CA GLY A 324 -15.46 9.53 -8.73
C GLY A 324 -15.77 10.23 -10.04
N LYS A 325 -16.46 11.38 -9.98
CA LYS A 325 -16.71 12.23 -11.16
C LYS A 325 -15.42 12.72 -11.82
N ILE A 326 -14.42 13.14 -11.04
CA ILE A 326 -13.11 13.56 -11.60
C ILE A 326 -12.46 12.43 -12.38
N ILE A 327 -12.46 11.21 -11.83
CA ILE A 327 -11.93 10.02 -12.51
C ILE A 327 -12.69 9.75 -13.81
N ILE A 328 -14.03 9.74 -13.77
CA ILE A 328 -14.87 9.50 -14.95
C ILE A 328 -14.60 10.54 -16.04
N ASP A 329 -14.62 11.83 -15.69
CA ASP A 329 -14.44 12.91 -16.65
C ASP A 329 -13.03 12.85 -17.27
N THR A 330 -12.00 12.60 -16.44
CA THR A 330 -10.61 12.49 -16.93
C THR A 330 -10.42 11.26 -17.83
N ALA A 331 -11.02 10.12 -17.47
CA ALA A 331 -10.87 8.90 -18.25
C ALA A 331 -11.52 8.98 -19.64
N ARG A 332 -12.60 9.76 -19.78
CA ARG A 332 -13.26 10.02 -21.07
C ARG A 332 -12.32 10.71 -22.06
N GLU A 333 -11.45 11.60 -21.59
CA GLU A 333 -10.41 12.26 -22.41
C GLU A 333 -9.47 11.24 -23.09
N TYR A 334 -9.34 10.04 -22.50
CA TYR A 334 -8.48 8.96 -22.99
C TYR A 334 -9.26 7.81 -23.64
N GLY A 335 -10.54 8.00 -23.96
CA GLY A 335 -11.38 7.03 -24.66
C GLY A 335 -11.94 5.90 -23.79
N LEU A 336 -11.93 6.06 -22.46
CA LEU A 336 -12.60 5.11 -21.57
C LEU A 336 -14.07 5.53 -21.37
N LYS A 337 -14.97 4.57 -21.53
CA LYS A 337 -16.41 4.72 -21.30
C LYS A 337 -16.73 4.33 -19.87
N HIS A 338 -17.62 5.11 -19.24
CA HIS A 338 -18.17 4.75 -17.93
C HIS A 338 -19.22 3.66 -18.09
N ILE A 339 -19.08 2.58 -17.31
CA ILE A 339 -19.98 1.43 -17.34
C ILE A 339 -20.95 1.47 -16.16
N LEU A 340 -20.41 1.67 -14.96
CA LEU A 340 -21.17 1.62 -13.72
C LEU A 340 -20.43 2.35 -12.60
N THR A 341 -21.16 2.97 -11.67
CA THR A 341 -20.64 3.39 -10.37
C THR A 341 -21.48 2.73 -9.28
N ILE A 342 -20.81 2.06 -8.35
CA ILE A 342 -21.46 1.38 -7.23
C ILE A 342 -21.13 2.14 -5.95
N SER A 343 -22.14 2.57 -5.20
CA SER A 343 -21.96 3.15 -3.87
C SER A 343 -22.01 2.07 -2.80
N ARG A 344 -21.07 2.08 -1.86
CA ARG A 344 -21.00 1.13 -0.73
C ARG A 344 -20.81 1.85 0.59
N ASN A 345 -21.25 1.23 1.68
CA ASN A 345 -20.99 1.69 3.04
C ASN A 345 -19.70 1.06 3.60
N ILE A 346 -18.89 1.87 4.27
CA ILE A 346 -17.70 1.40 4.98
C ILE A 346 -18.12 1.03 6.42
N ASN A 347 -18.01 -0.25 6.75
CA ASN A 347 -18.21 -0.71 8.13
C ASN A 347 -17.26 0.05 9.10
N HIS A 348 -17.82 0.70 10.12
CA HIS A 348 -17.09 1.49 11.10
C HIS A 348 -15.95 0.72 11.80
N LYS A 349 -16.09 -0.59 12.01
CA LYS A 349 -15.05 -1.45 12.60
C LYS A 349 -13.84 -1.64 11.69
N ARG A 350 -13.98 -1.39 10.39
CA ARG A 350 -12.93 -1.55 9.37
C ARG A 350 -12.24 -0.23 8.99
N LYS A 351 -12.68 0.90 9.56
CA LYS A 351 -12.06 2.20 9.30
C LYS A 351 -10.71 2.29 10.00
N SER A 352 -9.68 2.62 9.23
CA SER A 352 -8.38 2.95 9.80
C SER A 352 -8.36 4.35 10.43
N PHE A 353 -9.27 5.25 10.02
CA PHE A 353 -9.38 6.63 10.49
C PHE A 353 -10.72 6.90 11.16
N ASN A 354 -10.67 7.32 12.43
CA ASN A 354 -11.81 7.85 13.19
C ASN A 354 -11.52 9.31 13.58
N LEU A 355 -11.36 10.19 12.59
CA LEU A 355 -11.42 11.63 12.86
C LEU A 355 -12.90 12.03 12.99
N SER A 356 -13.27 12.68 14.09
CA SER A 356 -14.62 13.22 14.36
C SER A 356 -15.17 14.10 13.23
N HIS A 357 -14.29 14.67 12.41
CA HIS A 357 -14.62 15.55 11.28
C HIS A 357 -14.72 14.85 9.92
N ALA A 358 -14.35 13.56 9.80
CA ALA A 358 -14.38 12.81 8.55
C ALA A 358 -15.50 11.74 8.58
N LYS A 359 -16.76 12.19 8.58
CA LYS A 359 -17.97 11.34 8.47
C LYS A 359 -18.15 10.78 7.04
N ILE A 360 -17.08 10.33 6.39
CA ILE A 360 -17.19 9.66 5.09
C ILE A 360 -17.46 8.19 5.38
N ASN A 361 -18.74 7.82 5.37
CA ASN A 361 -19.21 6.44 5.53
C ASN A 361 -19.41 5.73 4.20
N LYS A 362 -19.14 6.40 3.08
CA LYS A 362 -19.39 5.88 1.73
C LYS A 362 -18.15 5.96 0.87
N GLU A 363 -17.94 4.91 0.09
CA GLU A 363 -17.00 4.83 -1.01
C GLU A 363 -17.77 4.49 -2.29
N GLU A 364 -17.18 4.85 -3.42
CA GLU A 364 -17.69 4.54 -4.74
C GLU A 364 -16.69 3.63 -5.46
N ILE A 365 -17.21 2.62 -6.13
CA ILE A 365 -16.45 1.78 -7.06
C ILE A 365 -16.86 2.23 -8.46
N VAL A 366 -15.95 2.90 -9.16
CA VAL A 366 -16.13 3.37 -10.53
C VAL A 366 -15.58 2.33 -11.48
N ILE A 367 -16.41 1.84 -12.41
CA ILE A 367 -16.04 0.86 -13.43
C ILE A 367 -16.09 1.53 -14.80
N LEU A 368 -14.94 1.48 -15.49
CA LEU A 368 -14.73 2.01 -16.82
C LEU A 368 -14.25 0.92 -17.77
N GLN A 369 -14.48 1.10 -19.06
CA GLN A 369 -13.99 0.20 -20.11
C GLN A 369 -13.33 1.00 -21.22
N LYS A 370 -12.16 0.55 -21.68
CA LYS A 370 -11.50 1.12 -22.85
C LYS A 370 -12.28 0.79 -24.12
N GLY A 371 -12.47 1.80 -24.97
CA GLY A 371 -13.15 1.70 -26.27
C GLY A 371 -12.57 0.64 -27.21
#